data_AF-A0AB73LQI7-F1
#
_entry.id   AF-A0AB73LQI7-F1
#
_cell.length_a   1.000
_cell.length_b   1.000
_cell.length_c   1.000
_cell.angle_alpha   90.00
_cell.angle_beta   90.00
_cell.angle_gamma   90.00
#
_symmetry.space_group_name_H-M   'P 1'
#
loop_
_entity.id
_entity.type
_entity.pdbx_description
1 polymer ?
#
loop_
_entity_poly.entity_id
_entity_poly.type
_entity_poly.pdbx_seq_one_letter_code
_entity_poly.pdbx_strand_id
1 'polypeptide(L)'
;MHTAELISEFLPQFCPITNHYRCTDGKTTWYLLITVASAESLGNRLGIPVNILHLPKAVDVFLSDENAVVLDADFDSANGLTPLCRINDCTSHDEALSLMGYEITE
;
A
#
# COMPACT_ATOMS: atom_id res chain seq x y z
N MET A 1 -11.31 -17.87 -1.23
CA MET A 1 -11.75 -16.69 -2.03
C MET A 1 -11.08 -15.54 -1.33
N HIS A 2 -10.20 -14.82 -2.01
CA HIS A 2 -9.40 -13.78 -1.37
C HIS A 2 -10.21 -12.50 -1.33
N THR A 3 -10.53 -11.99 -0.14
CA THR A 3 -11.24 -10.71 0.01
C THR A 3 -10.36 -9.69 0.72
N ALA A 4 -10.55 -8.41 0.38
CA ALA A 4 -9.88 -7.28 1.02
C ALA A 4 -10.93 -6.25 1.48
N GLU A 5 -10.93 -5.97 2.78
CA GLU A 5 -11.79 -5.01 3.47
C GLU A 5 -10.98 -3.78 3.85
N LEU A 6 -11.48 -2.58 3.51
CA LEU A 6 -10.82 -1.33 3.87
C LEU A 6 -11.03 -1.05 5.37
N ILE A 7 -9.94 -0.98 6.13
CA ILE A 7 -9.98 -0.69 7.57
C ILE A 7 -9.74 0.80 7.82
N SER A 8 -8.80 1.41 7.10
CA SER A 8 -8.49 2.83 7.23
C SER A 8 -7.92 3.39 5.94
N GLU A 9 -8.36 4.58 5.58
CA GLU A 9 -7.93 5.32 4.40
C GLU A 9 -7.05 6.52 4.77
N PHE A 10 -6.16 6.91 3.85
CA PHE A 10 -5.36 8.14 3.95
C PHE A 10 -4.58 8.30 5.26
N LEU A 11 -3.90 7.23 5.69
CA LEU A 11 -3.13 7.23 6.93
C LEU A 11 -2.10 8.38 6.94
N PRO A 12 -2.27 9.40 7.82
CA PRO A 12 -1.48 10.63 7.76
C PRO A 12 -0.01 10.43 8.14
N GLN A 13 0.30 9.39 8.91
CA GLN A 13 1.65 9.03 9.32
C GLN A 13 2.50 8.47 8.17
N PHE A 14 1.88 8.05 7.06
CA PHE A 14 2.57 7.54 5.88
C PHE A 14 2.53 8.58 4.75
N CYS A 15 3.66 8.73 4.05
CA CYS A 15 3.78 9.47 2.79
C CYS A 15 4.50 8.56 1.79
N PRO A 16 3.93 8.26 0.61
CA PRO A 16 2.74 8.83 -0.07
C PRO A 16 1.39 8.30 0.48
N ILE A 17 0.28 8.38 -0.28
CA ILE A 17 -1.03 7.91 0.20
C ILE A 17 -0.96 6.42 0.48
N THR A 18 -1.31 6.04 1.71
CA THR A 18 -1.34 4.66 2.18
C THR A 18 -2.69 4.34 2.80
N ASN A 19 -3.25 3.21 2.41
CA ASN A 19 -4.47 2.65 2.97
C ASN A 19 -4.17 1.31 3.67
N HIS A 20 -4.97 1.00 4.68
CA HIS A 20 -4.89 -0.23 5.45
C HIS A 20 -6.06 -1.15 5.12
N TYR A 21 -5.72 -2.38 4.74
CA TYR A 21 -6.68 -3.40 4.34
C TYR A 21 -6.55 -4.64 5.21
N ARG A 22 -7.69 -5.20 5.58
CA ARG A 22 -7.79 -6.54 6.16
C ARG A 22 -8.09 -7.53 5.05
N CYS A 23 -7.20 -8.48 4.87
CA CYS A 23 -7.26 -9.48 3.82
C CYS A 23 -7.50 -10.87 4.39
N THR A 24 -8.23 -11.72 3.67
CA THR A 24 -8.49 -13.10 4.10
C THR A 24 -8.70 -14.03 2.91
N ASP A 25 -8.27 -15.29 3.02
CA ASP A 25 -8.68 -16.38 2.09
C ASP A 25 -9.90 -17.17 2.61
N GLY A 26 -10.50 -16.73 3.72
CA GLY A 26 -11.57 -17.44 4.41
C GLY A 26 -11.08 -18.47 5.43
N LYS A 27 -9.77 -18.75 5.50
CA LYS A 27 -9.13 -19.57 6.54
C LYS A 27 -8.22 -18.77 7.47
N THR A 28 -7.50 -17.81 6.91
CA THR A 28 -6.52 -17.00 7.63
C THR A 28 -6.73 -15.55 7.26
N THR A 29 -6.52 -14.66 8.22
CA THR A 29 -6.63 -13.21 8.06
C THR A 29 -5.25 -12.60 8.24
N TRP A 30 -4.92 -11.61 7.42
CA TRP A 30 -3.72 -10.79 7.52
C TRP A 30 -4.05 -9.34 7.16
N TYR A 31 -3.12 -8.44 7.44
CA TYR A 31 -3.31 -7.01 7.19
C TYR A 31 -2.25 -6.51 6.23
N LEU A 32 -2.67 -5.66 5.29
CA LEU A 32 -1.82 -5.09 4.26
C LEU A 32 -1.89 -3.56 4.31
N LEU A 33 -0.74 -2.92 4.18
CA LEU A 33 -0.63 -1.50 3.88
C LEU A 33 -0.28 -1.34 2.42
N ILE A 34 -1.16 -0.70 1.67
CA ILE A 34 -0.96 -0.46 0.23
C ILE A 34 -0.65 1.02 0.06
N THR A 35 0.52 1.31 -0.48
CA THR A 35 1.08 2.64 -0.63
C THR A 35 1.18 2.99 -2.11
N VAL A 36 0.45 4.01 -2.55
CA VAL A 36 0.45 4.45 -3.94
C VAL A 36 1.39 5.63 -4.11
N ALA A 37 2.51 5.41 -4.79
CA ALA A 37 3.41 6.48 -5.18
C ALA A 37 2.89 7.16 -6.45
N SER A 38 2.33 8.37 -6.29
CA SER A 38 1.94 9.23 -7.42
C SER A 38 2.55 10.62 -7.26
N ALA A 39 3.09 11.15 -8.36
CA ALA A 39 3.62 12.51 -8.43
C ALA A 39 2.57 13.56 -8.09
N GLU A 40 1.30 13.33 -8.42
CA GLU A 40 0.20 14.23 -8.07
C GLU A 40 -0.06 14.25 -6.58
N SER A 41 -0.12 13.07 -5.96
CA SER A 41 -0.31 12.93 -4.51
C SER A 41 0.83 13.58 -3.73
N LEU A 42 2.08 13.30 -4.12
CA LEU A 42 3.24 13.82 -3.41
C LEU A 42 3.46 15.31 -3.69
N GLY A 43 3.25 15.77 -4.93
CA GLY A 43 3.37 17.18 -5.29
C GLY A 43 2.40 18.06 -4.52
N ASN A 44 1.14 17.61 -4.38
CA ASN A 44 0.14 18.31 -3.57
C ASN A 44 0.51 18.33 -2.09
N ARG A 45 1.07 17.25 -1.53
CA ARG A 45 1.51 17.20 -0.12
C ARG A 45 2.76 18.05 0.16
N LEU A 46 3.72 18.08 -0.76
CA LEU A 46 4.98 18.81 -0.58
C LEU A 46 4.92 20.26 -1.08
N GLY A 47 3.85 20.67 -1.75
CA GLY A 47 3.74 21.99 -2.38
C GLY A 47 4.71 22.17 -3.55
N ILE A 48 5.16 21.07 -4.17
CA ILE A 48 6.12 21.06 -5.27
C ILE A 48 5.38 20.76 -6.58
N PRO A 49 5.67 21.44 -7.70
CA PRO A 49 5.04 21.14 -8.97
C PRO A 49 5.27 19.67 -9.36
N VAL A 50 4.17 18.97 -9.64
CA VAL A 50 4.15 17.57 -10.07
C VAL A 50 5.05 17.30 -11.28
N ASN A 51 5.24 18.31 -12.13
CA ASN A 51 6.07 18.25 -13.34
C ASN A 51 7.58 18.13 -13.06
N ILE A 52 8.00 18.24 -11.81
CA ILE A 52 9.40 18.07 -11.37
C ILE A 52 9.60 16.68 -10.75
N LEU A 53 8.52 16.01 -10.32
CA LEU A 53 8.55 14.74 -9.63
C LEU A 53 8.50 13.60 -10.65
N HIS A 54 9.68 13.06 -10.99
CA HIS A 54 9.81 11.79 -11.71
C HIS A 54 9.63 10.61 -10.75
N LEU A 55 8.46 10.52 -10.13
CA LEU A 55 8.12 9.36 -9.30
C LEU A 55 7.72 8.18 -10.20
N PRO A 56 8.20 6.97 -9.89
CA PRO A 56 7.69 5.77 -10.54
C PRO A 56 6.21 5.63 -10.22
N LYS A 57 5.40 5.30 -11.24
CA LYS A 57 4.02 4.87 -11.04
C LYS A 57 4.06 3.47 -10.46
N ALA A 58 4.13 3.38 -9.15
CA ALA A 58 4.27 2.11 -8.47
C ALA A 58 3.42 2.08 -7.21
N VAL A 59 2.94 0.88 -6.91
CA VAL A 59 2.28 0.58 -5.65
C VAL A 59 3.17 -0.37 -4.86
N ASP A 60 3.48 0.02 -3.64
CA ASP A 60 4.19 -0.80 -2.68
C ASP A 60 3.20 -1.42 -1.70
N VAL A 61 3.28 -2.73 -1.52
CA VAL A 61 2.44 -3.47 -0.60
C VAL A 61 3.30 -3.97 0.55
N PHE A 62 2.92 -3.63 1.77
CA PHE A 62 3.61 -4.03 2.98
C PHE A 62 2.71 -4.91 3.84
N LEU A 63 3.31 -5.87 4.54
CA LEU A 63 2.62 -6.60 5.59
C LEU A 63 2.43 -5.67 6.79
N SER A 64 1.29 -5.74 7.45
CA SER A 64 1.07 -5.03 8.70
C SER A 64 0.35 -5.89 9.73
N ASP A 65 0.30 -5.39 10.96
CA ASP A 65 -0.62 -5.87 11.97
C ASP A 65 -1.98 -5.15 11.89
N GLU A 66 -2.89 -5.49 12.80
CA GLU A 66 -4.22 -4.88 12.92
C GLU A 66 -4.22 -3.38 13.25
N ASN A 67 -3.09 -2.84 13.73
CA ASN A 67 -2.92 -1.45 14.13
C ASN A 67 -2.18 -0.62 13.07
N ALA A 68 -2.04 -1.13 11.84
CA ALA A 68 -1.27 -0.50 10.78
C ALA A 68 0.23 -0.31 11.11
N VAL A 69 0.79 -1.20 11.94
CA VAL A 69 2.24 -1.29 12.16
C VAL A 69 2.83 -2.17 11.07
N VAL A 70 3.77 -1.61 10.28
CA VAL A 70 4.44 -2.36 9.22
C VAL A 70 5.28 -3.49 9.82
N LEU A 71 5.06 -4.71 9.34
CA LEU A 71 5.84 -5.88 9.65
C LEU A 71 6.86 -6.08 8.54
N ASP A 72 8.12 -6.16 8.92
CA ASP A 72 9.20 -6.37 7.96
C ASP A 72 9.11 -7.78 7.36
N ALA A 73 9.05 -7.85 6.03
CA ALA A 73 8.73 -9.08 5.32
C ALA A 73 9.90 -10.08 5.29
N ASP A 74 11.15 -9.60 5.30
CA ASP A 74 12.37 -10.42 5.32
C ASP A 74 13.03 -10.50 6.70
N PHE A 75 12.45 -9.82 7.71
CA PHE A 75 12.96 -9.73 9.08
C PHE A 75 14.41 -9.21 9.17
N ASP A 76 14.88 -8.48 8.16
CA ASP A 76 16.21 -7.90 8.11
C ASP A 76 16.20 -6.45 8.58
N SER A 77 16.40 -6.27 9.89
CA SER A 77 16.51 -4.97 10.53
C SER A 77 17.61 -4.04 9.96
N ALA A 78 18.53 -4.55 9.13
CA ALA A 78 19.62 -3.75 8.56
C ALA A 78 19.21 -2.93 7.32
N ASN A 79 18.12 -3.29 6.63
CA ASN A 79 17.81 -2.74 5.29
C ASN A 79 16.55 -1.87 5.26
N GLY A 80 15.90 -1.66 6.41
CA GLY A 80 14.64 -0.92 6.52
C GLY A 80 13.43 -1.83 6.37
N LEU A 81 12.28 -1.26 5.99
CA LEU A 81 11.05 -2.03 5.79
C LEU A 81 10.99 -2.52 4.35
N THR A 82 11.08 -3.82 4.14
CA THR A 82 10.98 -4.42 2.80
C THR A 82 9.50 -4.63 2.42
N PRO A 83 9.04 -4.11 1.27
CA PRO A 83 7.68 -4.41 0.79
C PRO A 83 7.55 -5.89 0.42
N LEU A 84 6.38 -6.47 0.69
CA LEU A 84 6.02 -7.82 0.22
C LEU A 84 6.07 -7.91 -1.30
N CYS A 85 5.55 -6.88 -1.97
CA CYS A 85 5.62 -6.76 -3.41
C CYS A 85 5.56 -5.29 -3.84
N ARG A 86 6.10 -5.04 -5.04
CA ARG A 86 5.98 -3.77 -5.75
C ARG A 86 5.32 -4.03 -7.09
N ILE A 87 4.23 -3.33 -7.37
CA ILE A 87 3.51 -3.39 -8.63
C ILE A 87 3.85 -2.15 -9.44
N ASN A 88 4.54 -2.33 -10.58
CA ASN A 88 4.88 -1.25 -11.49
C ASN A 88 3.68 -0.89 -12.38
N ASP A 89 3.66 0.35 -12.87
CA ASP A 89 2.60 0.93 -13.71
C ASP A 89 1.20 0.90 -13.08
N CYS A 90 1.12 0.78 -11.75
CA CYS A 90 -0.12 0.82 -10.99
C CYS A 90 -0.25 2.18 -10.28
N THR A 91 -1.46 2.74 -10.30
CA THR A 91 -1.73 4.09 -9.75
C THR A 91 -2.89 4.14 -8.76
N SER A 92 -3.49 3.00 -8.45
CA SER A 92 -4.68 2.91 -7.61
C SER A 92 -4.63 1.70 -6.67
N HIS A 93 -5.22 1.83 -5.48
CA HIS A 93 -5.31 0.74 -4.51
C HIS A 93 -6.18 -0.41 -5.03
N ASP A 94 -7.28 -0.09 -5.73
CA ASP A 94 -8.20 -1.06 -6.31
C ASP A 94 -7.54 -1.95 -7.37
N GLU A 95 -6.79 -1.33 -8.30
CA GLU A 95 -6.00 -2.05 -9.30
C GLU A 95 -4.95 -2.94 -8.64
N ALA A 96 -4.26 -2.44 -7.59
CA ALA A 96 -3.28 -3.24 -6.86
C ALA A 96 -3.89 -4.48 -6.19
N LEU A 97 -5.04 -4.32 -5.52
CA LEU A 97 -5.76 -5.43 -4.89
C LEU A 97 -6.24 -6.45 -5.93
N SER A 98 -6.79 -5.97 -7.04
CA SER A 98 -7.24 -6.81 -8.15
C SER A 98 -6.09 -7.61 -8.77
N LEU A 99 -4.92 -6.99 -8.97
CA LEU A 99 -3.71 -7.65 -9.48
C LEU A 99 -3.14 -8.69 -8.51
N MET A 100 -3.33 -8.49 -7.20
CA MET A 100 -3.01 -9.48 -6.18
C MET A 100 -4.08 -10.59 -6.05
N GLY A 101 -5.20 -10.47 -6.78
CA GLY A 101 -6.28 -11.45 -6.80
C GLY A 101 -7.27 -11.33 -5.65
N TYR A 102 -7.36 -10.16 -5.00
CA TYR A 102 -8.39 -9.88 -4.01
C TYR A 102 -9.65 -9.31 -4.65
N GLU A 103 -10.81 -9.75 -4.17
CA GLU A 103 -12.07 -9.04 -4.35
C GLU A 103 -12.24 -8.02 -3.22
N ILE A 104 -12.54 -6.78 -3.59
CA ILE A 104 -12.78 -5.72 -2.62
C ILE A 104 -14.19 -5.86 -2.07
N THR A 105 -14.29 -5.90 -0.76
CA THR A 105 -15.56 -5.89 -0.03
C THR A 105 -15.71 -4.53 0.64
N GLU A 106 -16.79 -3.82 0.29
CA GLU A 106 -17.18 -2.52 0.88
C GLU A 106 -17.45 -2.60 2.39
#